data_AF-A0A7C1IEG9-F1
#
_entry.id   AF-A0A7C1IEG9-F1
#
_cell.length_a   1.000
_cell.length_b   1.000
_cell.length_c   1.000
_cell.angle_alpha   90.00
_cell.angle_beta   90.00
_cell.angle_gamma   90.00
#
_symmetry.space_group_name_H-M   'P 1'
#
loop_
_entity.id
_entity.type
_entity.pdbx_description
1 polymer ?
#
loop_
_entity_poly.entity_id
_entity_poly.type
_entity_poly.pdbx_seq_one_letter_code
_entity_poly.pdbx_strand_id
1 'polypeptide(L)' 'EYDGWTNKFIFPPYEFSVPNHMVSNFHLPYSTLLMMVSAFAGYEYLMNAYKVAIKEGYRFGTYGDAMLIL' A
#
# COMPACT_ATOMS: atom_id res chain seq x y z
N GLU A 1 -19.78 4.07 18.59
CA GLU A 1 -19.36 4.54 17.26
C GLU A 1 -18.31 5.62 17.44
N TYR A 2 -17.29 5.66 16.59
CA TYR A 2 -16.39 6.81 16.49
C TYR A 2 -16.91 7.67 15.34
N ASP A 3 -17.13 8.95 15.59
CA ASP A 3 -17.54 9.94 14.59
C ASP A 3 -16.49 11.05 14.52
N GLY A 4 -16.16 11.50 13.30
CA GLY A 4 -15.12 12.50 13.06
C GLY A 4 -14.49 12.42 11.66
N TRP A 5 -13.85 13.52 11.27
CA TRP A 5 -13.12 13.61 9.99
C TRP A 5 -11.67 13.13 10.15
N THR A 6 -11.14 12.46 9.13
CA THR A 6 -9.70 12.19 9.03
C THR A 6 -9.09 13.01 7.90
N ASN A 7 -8.01 13.70 8.21
CA ASN A 7 -7.12 14.35 7.25
C ASN A 7 -5.69 13.78 7.34
N LYS A 8 -5.56 12.57 7.90
CA LYS A 8 -4.27 11.96 8.19
C LYS A 8 -3.58 11.54 6.91
N PHE A 9 -2.38 12.06 6.70
CA PHE A 9 -1.50 11.67 5.61
C PHE A 9 -0.45 10.68 6.12
N ILE A 10 -0.50 9.44 5.64
CA ILE A 10 0.41 8.36 6.06
C ILE A 10 1.52 8.21 5.01
N PHE A 11 2.76 8.37 5.44
CA PHE A 11 3.95 8.30 4.58
C PHE A 11 5.14 7.70 5.35
N PRO A 12 6.14 7.11 4.68
CA PRO A 12 7.27 6.48 5.37
C PRO A 12 8.22 7.51 6.02
N PRO A 13 8.78 7.25 7.22
CA PRO A 13 8.43 6.16 8.13
C PRO A 13 7.14 6.47 8.91
N TYR A 14 6.34 5.44 9.18
CA TYR A 14 5.12 5.58 9.99
C TYR A 14 4.91 4.35 10.87
N GLU A 15 4.63 4.57 12.15
CA GLU A 15 4.34 3.51 13.11
C GLU A 15 2.82 3.26 13.16
N PHE A 16 2.40 2.06 12.77
CA PHE A 16 1.00 1.65 12.79
C PHE A 16 0.61 1.15 14.17
N SER A 17 -0.44 1.74 14.76
CA SER A 17 -0.89 1.41 16.11
C SER A 17 -1.99 0.35 16.19
N VAL A 18 -2.72 0.11 15.10
CA VAL A 18 -3.91 -0.76 15.08
C VAL A 18 -3.82 -1.88 14.04
N PRO A 19 -3.54 -1.63 12.75
CA PRO A 19 -3.51 -2.70 11.77
C PRO A 19 -2.19 -3.47 11.82
N ASN A 20 -2.28 -4.80 11.84
CA ASN A 20 -1.12 -5.71 11.76
C ASN A 20 -0.91 -6.24 10.33
N HIS A 21 -1.96 -6.28 9.51
CA HIS A 21 -1.94 -6.79 8.14
C HIS A 21 -2.76 -5.85 7.25
N MET A 22 -2.46 -5.81 5.94
CA MET A 22 -3.14 -4.93 4.98
C MET A 22 -3.47 -5.66 3.67
N VAL A 23 -4.70 -5.52 3.19
CA VAL A 23 -5.08 -5.87 1.81
C VAL A 23 -5.24 -4.58 1.02
N SER A 24 -4.56 -4.48 -0.12
CA SER A 24 -4.63 -3.31 -0.99
C SER A 24 -4.39 -3.67 -2.45
N ASN A 25 -4.68 -2.75 -3.37
CA ASN A 25 -4.39 -2.93 -4.79
C ASN A 25 -2.93 -2.59 -5.10
N PHE A 26 -2.49 -2.90 -6.33
CA PHE A 26 -1.28 -2.34 -6.89
C PHE A 26 -1.51 -0.89 -7.36
N HIS A 27 -1.03 0.07 -6.57
CA HIS A 27 -1.14 1.50 -6.82
C HIS A 27 -0.14 2.01 -7.86
N LEU A 28 -0.50 3.06 -8.60
CA LEU A 28 0.35 3.68 -9.61
C LEU A 28 1.54 4.45 -8.98
N PRO A 29 2.63 4.66 -9.75
CA PRO A 29 3.74 5.52 -9.34
C PRO A 29 3.27 6.92 -8.94
N TYR A 30 3.95 7.52 -7.96
CA TYR A 30 3.67 8.87 -7.46
C TYR A 30 2.27 9.08 -6.84
N SER A 31 1.57 8.01 -6.47
CA SER A 31 0.29 8.10 -5.77
C SER A 31 0.45 8.15 -4.25
N THR A 32 -0.48 8.82 -3.57
CA THR A 32 -0.53 8.87 -2.10
C THR A 32 -0.82 7.49 -1.49
N LEU A 33 -1.56 6.64 -2.19
CA LEU A 33 -1.82 5.26 -1.78
C LEU A 33 -0.54 4.41 -1.83
N LEU A 34 0.31 4.62 -2.84
CA LEU A 34 1.63 3.97 -2.87
C LEU A 34 2.49 4.39 -1.67
N MET A 35 2.44 5.66 -1.26
CA MET A 35 3.16 6.14 -0.08
C MET A 35 2.64 5.46 1.21
N MET A 36 1.32 5.33 1.36
CA MET A 36 0.71 4.67 2.53
C MET A 36 1.09 3.19 2.60
N VAL A 37 0.99 2.47 1.48
CA VAL A 37 1.35 1.05 1.42
C VAL A 37 2.86 0.85 1.60
N SER A 38 3.68 1.76 1.08
CA SER A 38 5.14 1.79 1.31
C SER A 38 5.48 2.01 2.78
N ALA A 39 4.70 2.85 3.48
CA ALA A 39 4.89 3.08 4.91
C ALA A 39 4.59 1.81 5.72
N PHE A 40 3.62 0.99 5.26
CA PHE A 40 3.23 -0.26 5.91
C PHE A 40 4.20 -1.42 5.62
N ALA A 41 4.58 -1.62 4.36
CA ALA A 41 5.40 -2.76 3.93
C ALA A 41 6.91 -2.50 3.89
N GLY A 42 7.33 -1.23 3.98
CA GLY A 42 8.69 -0.80 3.69
C GLY A 42 8.93 -0.61 2.19
N TYR A 43 9.60 0.49 1.83
CA TYR A 43 9.77 0.90 0.43
C TYR A 43 10.51 -0.13 -0.43
N GLU A 44 11.67 -0.62 0.02
CA GLU A 44 12.48 -1.56 -0.78
C GLU A 44 11.76 -2.90 -0.99
N TYR A 45 11.14 -3.42 0.06
CA TYR A 45 10.38 -4.67 0.01
C TYR A 45 9.19 -4.55 -0.95
N LEU A 46 8.41 -3.47 -0.83
CA LEU A 46 7.29 -3.19 -1.71
C LEU A 46 7.72 -3.04 -3.18
N MET A 47 8.80 -2.30 -3.45
CA MET A 47 9.28 -2.09 -4.82
C MET A 47 9.80 -3.38 -5.46
N ASN A 48 10.36 -4.29 -4.67
CA ASN A 48 10.73 -5.62 -5.17
C ASN A 48 9.49 -6.46 -5.50
N ALA A 49 8.44 -6.43 -4.67
CA ALA A 49 7.17 -7.08 -4.98
C ALA A 49 6.52 -6.51 -6.26
N TYR A 50 6.58 -5.19 -6.46
CA TYR A 50 6.10 -4.54 -7.68
C TYR A 50 6.84 -5.01 -8.94
N LYS A 51 8.17 -5.16 -8.88
CA LYS A 51 8.95 -5.69 -10.01
C LYS A 51 8.53 -7.11 -10.37
N VAL A 52 8.27 -7.95 -9.36
CA VAL A 52 7.75 -9.31 -9.58
C VAL A 52 6.35 -9.24 -10.20
N ALA A 53 5.45 -8.43 -9.65
CA ALA A 53 4.08 -8.28 -10.16
C ALA A 53 4.07 -7.83 -11.63
N ILE A 54 4.93 -6.88 -12.02
CA ILE A 54 5.08 -6.45 -13.42
C ILE A 54 5.58 -7.60 -14.29
N LYS A 55 6.60 -8.33 -13.84
CA LYS A 55 7.17 -9.46 -14.58
C LYS A 55 6.16 -10.57 -14.82
N GLU A 56 5.33 -10.86 -13.81
CA GLU A 56 4.32 -11.91 -13.84
C GLU A 56 2.98 -11.46 -14.48
N GLY A 57 2.89 -10.22 -14.97
CA GLY A 57 1.73 -9.72 -15.70
C GLY A 57 0.51 -9.39 -14.84
N TYR A 58 0.71 -9.01 -13.58
CA TYR A 58 -0.36 -8.55 -12.69
C TYR A 58 -1.00 -7.27 -13.24
N ARG A 59 -2.30 -7.12 -12.99
CA ARG A 59 -3.08 -5.95 -13.38
C ARG A 59 -3.03 -4.91 -12.26
N PHE A 60 -2.73 -3.66 -12.61
CA PHE A 60 -2.58 -2.56 -11.66
C PHE A 60 -3.85 -1.67 -11.64
N GLY A 61 -3.99 -0.87 -10.59
CA GLY A 61 -5.08 0.10 -10.43
C GLY A 61 -6.31 -0.45 -9.69
N THR A 62 -7.38 0.33 -9.70
CA THR A 62 -8.58 0.09 -8.86
C THR A 62 -9.29 -1.23 -9.16
N TYR A 63 -9.25 -1.69 -10.41
CA TYR A 63 -9.87 -2.95 -10.85
C TYR A 63 -8.85 -4.03 -11.20
N GLY A 64 -7.60 -3.82 -10.77
CA GLY A 64 -6.52 -4.78 -10.95
C GLY A 64 -6.57 -5.91 -9.94
N ASP A 65 -5.42 -6.56 -9.79
CA ASP A 65 -5.21 -7.59 -8.77
C ASP A 65 -4.90 -6.96 -7.40
N ALA A 66 -4.97 -7.78 -6.36
CA ALA A 66 -4.76 -7.37 -4.98
C ALA A 66 -3.43 -7.90 -4.42
N MET A 67 -2.97 -7.24 -3.37
CA MET A 67 -1.79 -7.57 -2.59
C MET A 67 -2.20 -7.69 -1.12
N LEU A 68 -1.74 -8.76 -0.48
CA LEU A 68 -1.88 -9.00 0.96
C LEU A 68 -0.49 -8.84 1.60
N ILE A 69 -0.40 -7.92 2.57
CA ILE A 69 0.80 -7.68 3.38
C ILE A 69 0.56 -8.26 4.77
N LEU A 70 1.44 -9.15 5.19
CA LEU A 70 1.37 -9.86 6.46
C LEU A 70 2.48 -9.45 7.42
#